data_AF-A0A6A2G1X8-F1
#
_entry.id   AF-A0A6A2G1X8-F1
#
_cell.length_a   1.000
_cell.length_b   1.000
_cell.length_c   1.000
_cell.angle_alpha   90.00
_cell.angle_beta   90.00
_cell.angle_gamma   90.00
#
_symmetry.space_group_name_H-M   'P 1'
#
loop_
_entity.id
_entity.type
_entity.pdbx_description
1 polymer ?
#
loop_
_entity_poly.entity_id
_entity_poly.type
_entity_poly.pdbx_seq_one_letter_code
_entity_poly.pdbx_strand_id
1 'polypeptide(L)' 'MKKENLQYTLQILASLFENTAEKSHIEEFKIKYKGVRWHGGVKNSLLDYAKTKLAMQIWIENLINFMKDKGIILTAQRIW' A
#
# COMPACT_ATOMS: atom_id res chain seq x y z
N MET A 1 3.97 8.88 15.65
CA MET A 1 2.68 9.03 14.93
C MET A 1 1.61 8.18 15.64
N LYS A 2 0.36 8.66 15.73
CA LYS A 2 -0.76 7.89 16.31
C LYS A 2 -1.12 6.68 15.43
N LYS A 3 -1.73 5.62 16.00
CA LYS A 3 -2.04 4.39 15.24
C LYS A 3 -3.04 4.66 14.13
N GLU A 4 -4.02 5.51 14.43
CA GLU A 4 -5.10 5.93 13.56
C GLU A 4 -4.55 6.66 12.33
N ASN A 5 -3.54 7.52 12.54
CA ASN A 5 -2.85 8.20 11.45
C ASN A 5 -2.08 7.20 10.56
N LEU A 6 -1.40 6.21 11.14
CA LEU A 6 -0.70 5.17 10.37
C LEU A 6 -1.68 4.32 9.56
N GLN A 7 -2.81 3.94 10.15
CA GLN A 7 -3.86 3.20 9.47
C GLN A 7 -4.43 4.01 8.29
N TYR A 8 -4.70 5.31 8.50
CA TYR A 8 -5.18 6.21 7.47
C TYR A 8 -4.15 6.39 6.33
N THR A 9 -2.87 6.59 6.67
CA THR A 9 -1.79 6.68 5.67
C THR A 9 -1.66 5.40 4.87
N LEU A 10 -1.69 4.23 5.53
CA LEU A 10 -1.65 2.93 4.85
C LEU A 10 -2.84 2.74 3.91
N GLN A 11 -4.04 3.14 4.35
CA GLN A 11 -5.25 3.08 3.55
C GLN A 11 -5.12 3.94 2.28
N ILE A 12 -4.65 5.18 2.39
CA ILE A 12 -4.48 6.08 1.24
C ILE A 12 -3.46 5.51 0.26
N LEU A 13 -2.27 5.13 0.75
CA LEU A 13 -1.19 4.64 -0.10
C LEU A 13 -1.58 3.35 -0.83
N ALA A 14 -2.20 2.41 -0.11
CA ALA A 14 -2.62 1.16 -0.73
C ALA A 14 -3.75 1.38 -1.75
N SER A 15 -4.69 2.29 -1.46
CA SER A 15 -5.74 2.67 -2.43
C SER A 15 -5.13 3.31 -3.67
N LEU A 16 -4.18 4.23 -3.50
CA LEU A 16 -3.51 4.90 -4.61
C LEU A 16 -2.78 3.87 -5.47
N PHE A 17 -1.99 3.00 -4.86
CA PHE A 17 -1.29 1.91 -5.55
C PHE A 17 -2.26 1.04 -6.36
N GLU A 18 -3.36 0.58 -5.78
CA GLU A 18 -4.34 -0.25 -6.49
C GLU A 18 -4.98 0.42 -7.70
N ASN A 19 -5.19 1.74 -7.64
CA ASN A 19 -5.90 2.47 -8.68
C ASN A 19 -4.97 3.05 -9.75
N THR A 20 -3.68 3.24 -9.47
CA THR A 20 -2.74 3.85 -10.42
C THR A 20 -1.71 2.88 -10.97
N ALA A 21 -1.45 1.76 -10.29
CA ALA A 21 -0.52 0.76 -10.78
C ALA A 21 -1.13 -0.04 -11.94
N GLU A 22 -0.29 -0.39 -12.91
CA GLU A 22 -0.65 -1.44 -13.86
C GLU A 22 -0.92 -2.76 -13.14
N LYS A 23 -1.83 -3.57 -13.70
CA LYS A 23 -2.19 -4.87 -13.14
C LYS A 23 -0.96 -5.78 -12.96
N SER A 24 -0.01 -5.74 -13.89
CA SER A 24 1.27 -6.45 -13.83
C SER A 24 2.06 -6.11 -12.54
N HIS A 25 2.16 -4.82 -12.20
CA HIS A 25 2.84 -4.34 -10.99
C HIS A 25 2.10 -4.74 -9.71
N ILE A 26 0.77 -4.76 -9.72
CA ILE A 26 -0.02 -5.25 -8.59
C ILE A 26 0.27 -6.74 -8.33
N GLU A 27 0.31 -7.55 -9.39
CA GLU A 27 0.61 -8.99 -9.25
C GLU A 27 2.07 -9.22 -8.81
N GLU A 28 3.03 -8.46 -9.35
CA GLU A 28 4.42 -8.52 -8.91
C GLU A 28 4.56 -8.19 -7.41
N PHE A 29 3.87 -7.15 -6.92
CA PHE A 29 3.86 -6.80 -5.51
C PHE A 29 3.33 -7.94 -4.65
N LYS A 30 2.20 -8.56 -5.06
CA LYS A 30 1.62 -9.70 -4.34
C LYS A 30 2.56 -10.89 -4.28
N ILE A 31 3.27 -11.18 -5.37
CA ILE A 31 4.26 -12.26 -5.46
C ILE A 31 5.45 -11.97 -4.53
N LYS A 32 6.00 -10.76 -4.60
CA LYS A 32 7.11 -10.31 -3.74
C LYS A 32 6.77 -10.49 -2.27
N TYR A 33 5.52 -10.21 -1.89
CA TYR A 33 5.05 -10.33 -0.52
C TYR A 33 4.00 -11.44 -0.34
N LYS A 34 4.28 -12.64 -0.85
CA LYS A 34 3.40 -13.83 -0.76
C LYS A 34 3.00 -14.29 0.66
N GLY A 35 3.62 -13.73 1.71
CA GLY A 35 3.25 -13.99 3.10
C GLY A 35 1.96 -13.30 3.56
N VAL A 36 1.43 -12.36 2.76
CA VAL A 36 0.14 -11.73 3.00
C VAL A 36 -0.96 -12.52 2.28
N ARG A 37 -2.08 -12.72 2.95
CA ARG A 37 -3.27 -13.29 2.33
C ARG A 37 -3.98 -12.21 1.50
N TRP A 38 -3.77 -12.23 0.19
CA TRP A 38 -4.38 -11.27 -0.73
C TRP A 38 -5.85 -11.59 -1.01
N HIS A 39 -6.78 -10.90 -0.34
CA HIS A 39 -8.23 -10.99 -0.60
C HIS A 39 -8.87 -9.61 -0.69
N GLY A 40 -9.76 -9.41 -1.67
CA GLY A 40 -10.50 -8.15 -1.81
C GLY A 40 -9.63 -6.91 -2.10
N GLY A 41 -8.43 -7.10 -2.66
CA GLY A 41 -7.47 -6.03 -3.00
C GLY A 41 -6.30 -5.91 -2.02
N VAL A 42 -5.19 -5.31 -2.47
CA VAL A 42 -4.03 -4.90 -1.66
C VAL A 42 -4.44 -4.07 -0.45
N LYS A 43 -5.31 -3.04 -0.60
CA LYS A 43 -5.72 -2.16 0.51
C LYS A 43 -6.38 -2.94 1.63
N ASN A 44 -7.41 -3.71 1.31
CA ASN A 44 -8.14 -4.48 2.31
C ASN A 44 -7.23 -5.54 2.95
N SER A 45 -6.45 -6.25 2.15
CA SER A 45 -5.50 -7.25 2.64
C SER A 45 -4.47 -6.65 3.60
N LEU A 46 -3.93 -5.47 3.31
CA LEU A 46 -2.94 -4.83 4.17
C LEU A 46 -3.55 -4.28 5.46
N LEU A 47 -4.77 -3.72 5.42
CA LEU A 47 -5.48 -3.28 6.63
C LEU A 47 -5.88 -4.46 7.52
N ASP A 48 -6.12 -5.62 6.92
CA ASP A 48 -6.36 -6.86 7.65
C ASP A 48 -5.08 -7.48 8.22
N TYR A 49 -3.98 -7.41 7.49
CA TYR A 49 -2.71 -7.97 7.92
C TYR A 49 -1.97 -7.10 8.95
N ALA A 50 -1.91 -5.78 8.74
CA ALA A 50 -1.10 -4.86 9.52
C ALA A 50 -1.82 -4.34 10.77
N LYS A 51 -2.04 -5.19 11.77
CA LYS A 51 -2.81 -4.83 12.98
C LYS A 51 -2.03 -3.99 14.02
N THR A 52 -0.70 -3.94 13.94
CA THR A 52 0.19 -3.22 14.87
C THR A 52 0.78 -1.96 14.24
N LYS A 53 1.19 -0.97 15.06
CA LYS A 53 1.85 0.26 14.57
C LYS A 53 3.09 -0.06 13.75
N LEU A 54 3.94 -0.97 14.24
CA LEU A 54 5.16 -1.38 13.55
C LEU A 54 4.85 -2.02 12.20
N ALA A 55 3.87 -2.92 12.14
CA ALA A 55 3.47 -3.53 10.87
C ALA A 55 2.96 -2.48 9.88
N MET A 56 2.16 -1.51 10.33
CA MET A 56 1.67 -0.43 9.46
C MET A 56 2.82 0.40 8.90
N GLN A 57 3.82 0.74 9.72
CA GLN A 57 5.00 1.49 9.27
C GLN A 57 5.79 0.73 8.20
N ILE A 58 6.06 -0.56 8.44
CA ILE A 58 6.76 -1.43 7.48
C ILE A 58 6.00 -1.47 6.15
N TRP A 59 4.68 -1.61 6.17
CA TRP A 59 3.89 -1.67 4.94
C TRP A 59 3.80 -0.35 4.20
N ILE A 60 3.75 0.77 4.92
CA ILE A 60 3.84 2.11 4.32
C ILE A 60 5.17 2.26 3.57
N GLU A 61 6.29 1.89 4.20
CA GLU A 61 7.62 1.96 3.59
C GLU A 61 7.73 1.02 2.38
N ASN A 62 7.25 -0.22 2.51
CA ASN A 62 7.26 -1.20 1.43
C ASN A 62 6.45 -0.75 0.21
N LEU A 63 5.28 -0.13 0.43
CA LEU A 63 4.47 0.44 -0.65
C LEU A 63 5.18 1.61 -1.32
N ILE A 64 5.68 2.57 -0.53
CA ILE A 64 6.39 3.75 -1.06
C ILE A 64 7.59 3.32 -1.90
N ASN A 65 8.42 2.41 -1.39
CA ASN A 65 9.60 1.95 -2.10
C ASN A 65 9.22 1.22 -3.39
N PHE A 66 8.26 0.30 -3.33
CA PHE A 66 7.82 -0.41 -4.53
C PHE A 66 7.23 0.54 -5.59
N MET A 67 6.41 1.51 -5.18
CA MET A 67 5.84 2.49 -6.09
C MET A 67 6.92 3.36 -6.73
N LYS A 68 7.93 3.79 -5.97
CA LYS A 68 9.10 4.51 -6.49
C LYS A 68 9.88 3.68 -7.50
N ASP A 69 10.19 2.43 -7.17
CA ASP A 69 10.95 1.52 -8.03
C ASP A 69 10.24 1.29 -9.37
N LYS A 70 8.90 1.28 -9.36
CA LYS A 70 8.07 1.10 -10.56
C LYS A 70 7.69 2.39 -11.27
N GLY A 71 8.15 3.55 -10.79
CA GLY A 71 7.77 4.84 -11.35
C GLY A 71 6.27 5.14 -11.25
N ILE A 72 5.56 4.49 -10.31
CA ILE A 72 4.14 4.75 -10.07
C ILE A 72 4.06 6.10 -9.37
N ILE A 73 3.70 7.12 -10.13
CA ILE A 73 3.68 8.50 -9.67
C ILE A 73 2.66 8.60 -8.53
N LEU A 74 3.14 9.05 -7.37
CA LEU A 74 2.28 9.59 -6.31
C LEU A 74 1.74 10.93 -6.82
N THR A 75 0.77 10.89 -7.74
CA THR A 75 0.06 12.10 -8.11
C THR A 75 -0.75 12.50 -6.90
N ALA A 76 -0.23 13.44 -6.13
CA ALA A 76 -1.08 14.33 -5.36
C ALA A 76 -1.98 14.98 -6.42
N GLN A 77 -3.19 14.43 -6.63
CA GLN A 77 -4.23 15.20 -7.27
C GLN A 77 -4.37 16.43 -6.39
N ARG A 78 -3.84 17.52 -6.93
CA ARG A 78 -3.90 18.86 -6.41
C ARG A 78 -5.37 19.25 -6.48
N ILE A 79 -6.14 18.90 -5.46
CA ILE A 79 -7.48 19.42 -5.26
C ILE A 79 -7.28 20.85 -4.78
N TRP A 80 -7.31 21.80 -5.73
CA TRP A 80 -7.65 23.19 -5.46
C TRP A 80 -9.12 23.38 -5.84
#